data_AF-A0A953K6M8-F1
#
_entry.id   AF-A0A953K6M8-F1
#
_cell.length_a   1.000
_cell.length_b   1.000
_cell.length_c   1.000
_cell.angle_alpha   90.00
_cell.angle_beta   90.00
_cell.angle_gamma   90.00
#
_symmetry.space_group_name_H-M   'P 1'
#
loop_
_entity.id
_entity.type
_entity.pdbx_description
1 polymer ?
#
loop_
_entity_poly.entity_id
_entity_poly.type
_entity_poly.pdbx_seq_one_letter_code
_entity_poly.pdbx_strand_id
1 'polypeptide(L)'
;MSSHTVRKPLSVLLGEAKEEGQGTLKRHLGATNLVLLGIGAIIGAGLFSLTGKVAAEHAGPAVTISFLISAIGCAFAGLCYAEFASMIPIAGSAYTYSFATMGRLFAWIIGWDL
;
A
#
# COMPACT_ATOMS: atom_id res chain seq x y z
N MET A 1 18.99 -13.15 23.33
CA MET A 1 17.63 -13.64 23.05
C MET A 1 17.19 -13.04 21.71
N SER A 2 16.82 -13.89 20.75
CA SER A 2 16.67 -13.68 19.28
C SER A 2 16.38 -12.26 18.74
N SER A 3 17.33 -11.71 17.97
CA SER A 3 17.30 -10.38 17.33
C SER A 3 16.35 -10.26 16.12
N HIS A 4 15.61 -11.31 15.76
CA HIS A 4 14.86 -11.39 14.50
C HIS A 4 13.44 -10.78 14.57
N THR A 5 12.92 -10.51 15.77
CA THR A 5 11.54 -10.04 16.01
C THR A 5 11.48 -8.65 16.65
N VAL A 6 12.53 -7.83 16.49
CA VAL A 6 12.52 -6.45 17.00
C VAL A 6 11.61 -5.60 16.09
N ARG A 7 10.53 -5.07 16.67
CA ARG A 7 9.64 -4.08 16.04
C ARG A 7 10.25 -2.69 16.19
N LYS A 8 10.09 -1.81 15.19
CA LYS A 8 10.47 -0.39 15.37
C LYS A 8 9.45 0.22 16.33
N PRO A 9 9.88 0.81 17.45
CA PRO A 9 8.95 1.43 18.37
C PRO A 9 8.22 2.58 17.66
N LEU A 10 6.89 2.64 17.84
CA LEU A 10 6.02 3.64 17.21
C LEU A 10 6.49 5.07 17.48
N SER A 11 7.10 5.33 18.65
CA SER A 11 7.66 6.65 19.00
C SER A 11 8.75 7.13 18.05
N VAL A 12 9.56 6.22 17.49
CA VAL A 12 10.61 6.55 16.52
C VAL A 12 9.99 6.81 15.14
N LEU A 13 9.02 5.99 14.73
CA LEU A 13 8.29 6.19 13.46
C LEU A 13 7.50 7.51 13.45
N LEU A 14 6.85 7.85 14.56
CA LEU A 14 6.15 9.12 14.72
C LEU A 14 7.11 10.31 14.83
N GLY A 15 8.34 10.09 15.31
CA GLY A 15 9.42 11.08 15.26
C GLY A 15 9.84 11.41 13.84
N GLU A 16 10.07 10.39 13.00
CA GLU A 16 10.35 10.55 11.56
C GLU A 16 9.18 11.22 10.82
N ALA A 17 7.93 10.97 11.24
CA ALA A 17 6.75 11.64 10.70
C ALA A 17 6.70 13.16 10.95
N LYS A 18 7.33 13.59 12.05
CA LYS A 18 7.24 14.94 12.63
C LYS A 18 8.50 15.79 12.40
N GLU A 19 9.47 15.32 11.62
CA GLU A 19 10.59 16.17 11.21
C GLU A 19 10.05 17.36 10.40
N GLU A 20 10.07 18.55 11.01
CA GLU A 20 9.72 19.83 10.41
C GLU A 20 10.96 20.74 10.50
N GLY A 21 11.58 21.08 9.36
CA GLY A 21 12.84 21.82 9.31
C GLY A 21 13.26 22.27 7.91
N GLN A 22 14.41 22.96 7.80
CA GLN A 22 14.94 23.34 6.49
C GLN A 22 15.40 22.09 5.73
N GLY A 23 14.67 21.75 4.66
CA GLY A 23 14.87 20.50 3.88
C GLY A 23 13.66 19.56 3.86
N THR A 24 12.59 19.86 4.62
CA THR A 24 11.39 19.00 4.69
C THR A 24 10.26 19.50 3.76
N LEU A 25 9.45 18.57 3.23
CA LEU A 25 8.33 18.88 2.34
C LEU A 25 7.15 19.52 3.09
N LYS A 26 6.58 20.60 2.54
CA LYS A 26 5.34 21.19 3.06
C LYS A 26 4.14 20.28 2.75
N ARG A 27 3.35 19.95 3.78
CA ARG A 27 2.12 19.16 3.64
C ARG A 27 1.02 19.99 2.97
N HIS A 28 0.89 19.86 1.64
CA HIS A 28 -0.14 20.55 0.83
C HIS A 28 -1.15 19.60 0.18
N LEU A 29 -0.93 18.28 0.20
CA LEU A 29 -1.88 17.33 -0.39
C LEU A 29 -3.11 17.17 0.50
N GLY A 30 -4.27 17.61 -0.02
CA GLY A 30 -5.57 17.32 0.56
C GLY A 30 -6.13 15.97 0.07
N ALA A 31 -7.32 15.60 0.57
CA ALA A 31 -7.97 14.33 0.27
C ALA A 31 -8.14 14.10 -1.25
N THR A 32 -8.60 15.10 -1.99
CA THR A 32 -8.80 14.99 -3.44
C THR A 32 -7.50 14.73 -4.19
N ASN A 33 -6.40 15.39 -3.79
CA ASN A 33 -5.09 15.20 -4.41
C ASN A 33 -4.57 13.78 -4.17
N LEU A 34 -4.81 13.22 -2.97
CA LEU A 34 -4.43 11.85 -2.63
C LEU A 34 -5.26 10.81 -3.40
N VAL A 35 -6.57 11.05 -3.59
CA VAL A 35 -7.43 10.18 -4.40
C VAL A 35 -6.97 10.16 -5.86
N LEU A 36 -6.69 11.34 -6.44
CA LEU A 36 -6.19 11.45 -7.81
C LEU A 36 -4.82 10.76 -7.97
N LEU A 37 -3.94 10.92 -6.98
CA LEU A 37 -2.66 10.22 -6.94
C LEU A 37 -2.83 8.69 -6.90
N GLY A 38 -3.79 8.20 -6.10
CA GLY A 38 -4.14 6.78 -6.05
C GLY A 38 -4.66 6.24 -7.39
N ILE A 39 -5.58 6.97 -8.05
CA ILE A 39 -6.10 6.58 -9.37
C ILE A 39 -4.96 6.50 -10.40
N GLY A 40 -4.07 7.49 -10.41
CA GLY A 40 -2.91 7.52 -11.31
C GLY A 40 -1.91 6.39 -11.06
N ALA A 41 -1.76 5.95 -9.81
CA ALA A 41 -0.90 4.82 -9.45
C ALA A 41 -1.52 3.45 -9.81
N ILE A 42 -2.84 3.31 -9.79
CA ILE A 42 -3.55 2.05 -10.07
C ILE A 42 -3.73 1.81 -11.57
N ILE A 43 -4.05 2.86 -12.34
CA ILE A 43 -4.28 2.73 -13.79
C ILE A 43 -2.92 2.67 -14.50
N GLY A 44 -2.46 1.45 -14.80
CA GLY A 44 -1.17 1.20 -15.48
C GLY A 44 -1.27 0.33 -16.73
N ALA A 45 -0.11 0.04 -17.32
CA ALA A 45 0.00 -0.80 -18.53
C ALA A 45 -0.62 -2.20 -18.36
N GLY A 46 -0.66 -2.72 -17.13
CA GLY A 46 -1.29 -4.00 -16.81
C GLY A 46 -2.77 -4.04 -17.15
N LEU A 47 -3.52 -2.95 -16.90
CA LEU A 47 -4.95 -2.90 -17.23
C LEU A 47 -5.19 -3.01 -18.73
N PHE A 48 -4.36 -2.35 -19.55
CA PHE A 48 -4.53 -2.35 -21.01
C PHE A 48 -4.04 -3.62 -21.68
N SER A 49 -3.01 -4.28 -21.12
CA SER A 49 -2.41 -5.48 -21.71
C SER A 49 -3.04 -6.79 -21.17
N LEU A 50 -3.19 -6.94 -19.86
CA LEU A 50 -3.67 -8.19 -19.26
C LEU A 50 -5.17 -8.39 -19.48
N THR A 51 -5.98 -7.32 -19.50
CA THR A 51 -7.44 -7.45 -19.67
C THR A 51 -7.80 -8.17 -20.97
N GLY A 52 -7.13 -7.84 -22.07
CA GLY A 52 -7.34 -8.50 -23.37
C GLY A 52 -6.93 -9.97 -23.33
N LYS A 53 -5.78 -10.27 -22.73
CA LYS A 53 -5.29 -11.65 -22.58
C LYS A 53 -6.21 -12.51 -21.70
N VAL A 54 -6.64 -11.98 -20.55
CA VAL A 54 -7.55 -12.67 -19.63
C VAL A 54 -8.93 -12.85 -20.26
N ALA A 55 -9.42 -11.88 -21.02
CA ALA A 55 -10.65 -12.03 -21.78
C ALA A 55 -10.52 -13.11 -22.87
N ALA A 56 -9.41 -13.17 -23.59
CA ALA A 56 -9.23 -14.14 -24.67
C ALA A 56 -9.00 -15.58 -24.17
N GLU A 57 -8.20 -15.76 -23.11
CA GLU A 57 -7.69 -17.08 -22.70
C GLU A 57 -8.39 -17.67 -21.47
N HIS A 58 -9.06 -16.86 -20.64
CA HIS A 58 -9.61 -17.31 -19.35
C HIS A 58 -11.10 -17.06 -19.17
N ALA A 59 -11.55 -15.82 -19.29
CA ALA A 59 -12.90 -15.42 -18.85
C ALA A 59 -13.89 -15.15 -19.99
N GLY A 60 -13.43 -14.91 -21.22
CA GLY A 60 -14.31 -14.58 -22.33
C GLY A 60 -15.17 -13.33 -22.05
N PRO A 61 -16.44 -13.32 -22.49
CA PRO A 61 -17.39 -12.25 -22.19
C PRO A 61 -17.64 -12.04 -20.68
N ALA A 62 -17.34 -13.03 -19.83
CA ALA A 62 -17.53 -12.95 -18.39
C ALA A 62 -16.37 -12.25 -17.65
N VAL A 63 -15.39 -11.67 -18.37
CA VAL A 63 -14.26 -10.93 -17.78
C VAL A 63 -14.71 -9.82 -16.83
N THR A 64 -15.84 -9.17 -17.10
CA THR A 64 -16.43 -8.13 -16.24
C THR A 64 -16.83 -8.67 -14.87
N ILE A 65 -17.35 -9.89 -14.79
CA ILE A 65 -17.70 -10.55 -13.52
C ILE A 65 -16.44 -10.88 -12.73
N SER A 66 -15.39 -11.37 -13.41
CA SER A 66 -14.09 -11.64 -12.77
C SER A 66 -13.48 -10.37 -12.15
N PHE A 67 -13.55 -9.23 -12.87
CA PHE A 67 -13.10 -7.94 -12.33
C PHE A 67 -13.96 -7.46 -11.15
N LEU A 68 -15.27 -7.69 -11.17
CA LEU A 68 -16.15 -7.31 -10.07
C LEU A 68 -15.81 -8.08 -8.78
N ILE A 69 -15.57 -9.39 -8.89
CA ILE A 69 -15.15 -10.22 -7.76
C ILE A 69 -13.78 -9.78 -7.24
N SER A 70 -12.82 -9.53 -8.14
CA SER A 70 -11.50 -9.02 -7.78
C SER A 70 -11.59 -7.65 -7.08
N ALA A 71 -12.45 -6.75 -7.56
CA ALA A 71 -12.67 -5.43 -6.98
C ALA A 71 -13.18 -5.51 -5.52
N ILE A 72 -14.04 -6.48 -5.21
CA ILE A 72 -14.51 -6.71 -3.83
C ILE A 72 -13.33 -7.14 -2.93
N GLY A 73 -12.48 -8.06 -3.41
CA GLY A 73 -11.27 -8.45 -2.68
C GLY A 73 -10.31 -7.28 -2.44
N CYS A 74 -10.07 -6.48 -3.47
CA CYS A 74 -9.27 -5.26 -3.37
C CYS A 74 -9.87 -4.22 -2.43
N ALA A 75 -11.20 -4.11 -2.36
CA ALA A 75 -11.87 -3.18 -1.45
C ALA A 75 -11.63 -3.57 0.02
N PHE A 76 -11.72 -4.86 0.37
CA PHE A 76 -11.40 -5.32 1.72
C PHE A 76 -9.93 -5.08 2.08
N ALA A 77 -9.00 -5.39 1.17
CA ALA A 77 -7.60 -5.09 1.38
C ALA A 77 -7.37 -3.58 1.55
N GLY A 78 -8.01 -2.75 0.72
CA GLY A 78 -7.94 -1.29 0.79
C GLY A 78 -8.43 -0.73 2.12
N LEU A 79 -9.48 -1.29 2.71
CA LEU A 79 -9.98 -0.91 4.04
C LEU A 79 -8.95 -1.20 5.14
N CYS A 80 -8.31 -2.38 5.12
CA CYS A 80 -7.23 -2.69 6.06
C CYS A 80 -6.05 -1.72 5.92
N TYR A 81 -5.67 -1.37 4.69
CA TYR A 81 -4.63 -0.37 4.45
C TYR A 81 -5.03 1.04 4.90
N ALA A 82 -6.31 1.41 4.77
CA ALA A 82 -6.83 2.68 5.26
C ALA A 82 -6.76 2.77 6.79
N GLU A 83 -7.07 1.67 7.49
CA GLU A 83 -6.92 1.60 8.95
C GLU A 83 -5.45 1.79 9.36
N PHE A 84 -4.51 1.09 8.73
CA PHE A 84 -3.08 1.26 9.01
C PHE A 84 -2.56 2.66 8.70
N ALA A 85 -2.98 3.26 7.58
CA ALA A 85 -2.59 4.61 7.21
C ALA A 85 -3.12 5.67 8.21
N SER A 86 -4.29 5.43 8.80
CA SER A 86 -4.85 6.30 9.85
C SER A 86 -4.13 6.17 11.19
N MET A 87 -3.66 4.96 11.54
CA MET A 87 -2.95 4.70 12.80
C MET A 87 -1.48 5.13 12.75
N ILE A 88 -0.84 5.03 11.59
CA ILE A 88 0.59 5.31 11.41
C ILE A 88 0.76 6.30 10.26
N PRO A 89 0.58 7.62 10.49
CA PRO A 89 0.56 8.65 9.44
C PRO A 89 1.97 9.07 9.00
N ILE A 90 2.73 8.09 8.51
CA ILE A 90 4.09 8.24 7.96
C ILE A 90 4.07 8.00 6.46
N ALA A 91 5.01 8.62 5.75
CA ALA A 91 5.29 8.26 4.37
C ALA A 91 5.89 6.84 4.34
N GLY A 92 5.04 5.84 4.10
CA GLY A 92 5.41 4.42 4.13
C GLY A 92 4.36 3.54 3.45
N SER A 93 4.75 2.30 3.15
CA SER A 93 3.90 1.28 2.53
C SER A 93 3.90 0.00 3.38
N ALA A 94 3.53 -1.14 2.79
CA ALA A 94 3.43 -2.46 3.43
C ALA A 94 4.67 -2.85 4.28
N TYR A 95 5.87 -2.48 3.81
CA TYR A 95 7.13 -2.67 4.54
C TYR A 95 7.07 -2.04 5.94
N THR A 96 6.69 -0.78 6.01
CA THR A 96 6.73 0.00 7.25
C THR A 96 5.65 -0.47 8.23
N TYR A 97 4.47 -0.86 7.72
CA TYR A 97 3.41 -1.45 8.54
C TYR A 97 3.81 -2.82 9.10
N SER A 98 4.46 -3.65 8.29
CA SER A 98 4.99 -4.97 8.71
C SER A 98 6.11 -4.82 9.74
N PHE A 99 6.96 -3.78 9.61
CA PHE A 99 8.01 -3.50 10.59
C PHE A 99 7.45 -3.06 11.94
N ALA A 100 6.35 -2.31 11.94
CA ALA A 100 5.66 -1.87 13.15
C ALA A 100 4.91 -3.02 13.86
N THR A 101 4.34 -3.97 13.11
CA THR A 101 3.43 -5.01 13.65
C THR A 101 4.07 -6.38 13.81
N MET A 102 4.88 -6.84 12.85
CA MET A 102 5.40 -8.22 12.78
C MET A 102 6.91 -8.30 13.03
N GLY A 103 7.62 -7.18 12.89
CA GLY A 103 9.05 -7.07 13.15
C GLY A 103 9.92 -7.24 11.90
N ARG A 104 11.23 -7.13 12.11
CA ARG A 104 12.22 -6.93 11.03
C ARG A 104 12.29 -8.06 9.99
N LEU A 105 12.10 -9.32 10.36
CA LEU A 105 12.18 -10.44 9.41
C LEU A 105 11.05 -10.39 8.37
N PHE A 106 9.80 -10.25 8.82
CA PHE A 106 8.64 -10.15 7.93
C PHE A 106 8.67 -8.86 7.13
N ALA A 107 9.09 -7.75 7.75
CA ALA A 107 9.29 -6.51 7.02
C ALA A 107 10.34 -6.66 5.91
N TRP A 108 11.46 -7.33 6.17
CA TRP A 108 12.49 -7.57 5.14
C TRP A 108 11.98 -8.43 3.99
N ILE A 109 11.22 -9.48 4.27
CA ILE A 109 10.61 -10.33 3.22
C ILE A 109 9.66 -9.51 2.35
N ILE A 110 8.72 -8.79 2.98
CA ILE A 110 7.74 -7.96 2.25
C ILE A 110 8.43 -6.80 1.51
N GLY A 111 9.49 -6.23 2.07
CA GLY A 111 10.27 -5.18 1.42
C GLY A 111 11.09 -5.66 0.22
N TRP A 112 11.32 -6.97 0.08
CA TRP A 112 11.99 -7.56 -1.08
C TRP A 112 11.02 -8.13 -2.12
N ASP A 113 9.77 -8.36 -1.73
CA ASP A 113 8.67 -8.81 -2.60
C ASP A 113 8.04 -7.66 -3.40
N LEU A 114 8.13 -6.42 -2.87
CA LEU A 114 7.58 -5.19 -3.45
C LEU A 114 8.53 -4.54 -4.46
#